data_AF-A0A1H8CTL6-F1
#
_entry.id   AF-A0A1H8CTL6-F1
#
_cell.length_a   1.000
_cell.length_b   1.000
_cell.length_c   1.000
_cell.angle_alpha   90.00
_cell.angle_beta   90.00
_cell.angle_gamma   90.00
#
_symmetry.space_group_name_H-M   'P 1'
#
loop_
_entity.id
_entity.type
_entity.pdbx_description
1 polymer ?
#
loop_
_entity_poly.entity_id
_entity_poly.type
_entity_poly.pdbx_seq_one_letter_code
_entity_poly.pdbx_strand_id
1 'polypeptide(L)'
;MTEERNALTMIEEQLDLYQDLVELMARKHWLLKKKDDTSETEEKEREIRDKIAKIDLELNVNKKVKRPDKLRLIMENDSEKLQQFKPVLKELYDLEKKNQELI
;
A
#
# COMPACT_ATOMS: atom_id res chain seq x y z
N MET A 1 -25.49 4.45 2.71
CA MET A 1 -24.34 4.06 1.87
C MET A 1 -24.33 2.53 1.79
N THR A 2 -24.21 1.95 0.60
CA THR A 2 -24.14 0.49 0.42
C THR A 2 -22.82 -0.06 0.99
N GLU A 3 -22.83 -1.28 1.52
CA GLU A 3 -21.65 -1.92 2.13
C GLU A 3 -20.46 -1.97 1.17
N GLU A 4 -20.74 -2.15 -0.12
CA GLU A 4 -19.79 -2.13 -1.22
C GLU A 4 -19.09 -0.78 -1.41
N ARG A 5 -19.84 0.33 -1.33
CA ARG A 5 -19.25 1.68 -1.43
C ARG A 5 -18.30 1.96 -0.27
N ASN A 6 -18.63 1.49 0.93
CA ASN A 6 -17.74 1.62 2.08
C ASN A 6 -16.47 0.77 1.93
N ALA A 7 -16.59 -0.44 1.36
CA ALA A 7 -15.42 -1.29 1.08
C ALA A 7 -14.49 -0.66 0.03
N LEU A 8 -15.05 -0.07 -1.03
CA LEU A 8 -14.27 0.63 -2.06
C LEU A 8 -13.50 1.82 -1.48
N THR A 9 -14.12 2.65 -0.64
CA THR A 9 -13.42 3.76 0.03
C THR A 9 -12.25 3.26 0.89
N MET A 10 -12.42 2.15 1.60
CA MET A 10 -11.32 1.56 2.37
C MET A 10 -10.18 1.02 1.47
N ILE A 11 -10.52 0.48 0.29
CA ILE A 11 -9.51 0.05 -0.69
C ILE A 11 -8.78 1.25 -1.27
N GLU A 12 -9.48 2.38 -1.49
CA GLU A 12 -8.85 3.64 -1.90
C GLU A 12 -7.92 4.20 -0.83
N GLU A 13 -8.32 4.19 0.44
CA GLU A 13 -7.45 4.57 1.57
C GLU A 13 -6.21 3.66 1.65
N GLN A 14 -6.38 2.37 1.40
CA GLN A 14 -5.26 1.45 1.37
C GLN A 14 -4.30 1.74 0.22
N LEU A 15 -4.82 2.13 -0.93
CA LEU A 15 -3.99 2.55 -2.06
C LEU A 15 -3.17 3.80 -1.71
N ASP A 16 -3.75 4.77 -1.02
CA ASP A 16 -3.02 5.96 -0.55
C ASP A 16 -1.86 5.55 0.37
N LEU A 17 -2.08 4.61 1.29
CA LEU A 17 -1.02 4.08 2.15
C LEU A 17 0.09 3.35 1.35
N TYR A 18 -0.26 2.67 0.26
CA TYR A 18 0.75 2.08 -0.62
C TYR A 18 1.55 3.14 -1.39
N GLN A 19 0.92 4.26 -1.78
CA GLN A 19 1.62 5.38 -2.39
C GLN A 19 2.57 6.05 -1.38
N ASP A 20 2.13 6.26 -0.14
CA ASP A 20 2.98 6.75 0.95
C ASP A 20 4.20 5.82 1.16
N LEU A 21 4.01 4.50 1.10
CA LEU A 21 5.11 3.54 1.17
C LEU A 21 6.08 3.67 -0.02
N VAL A 22 5.58 3.89 -1.23
CA VAL A 22 6.43 4.10 -2.41
C VAL A 22 7.33 5.32 -2.21
N GLU A 23 6.76 6.45 -1.78
CA GLU A 23 7.52 7.67 -1.50
C GLU A 23 8.55 7.45 -0.38
N LEU A 24 8.15 6.75 0.68
CA LEU A 24 9.03 6.42 1.78
C LEU A 24 10.17 5.49 1.36
N MET A 25 9.90 4.47 0.54
CA MET A 25 10.93 3.57 0.00
C MET A 25 11.89 4.29 -0.93
N ALA A 26 11.41 5.24 -1.73
CA ALA A 26 12.26 6.09 -2.56
C ALA A 26 13.17 6.99 -1.70
N ARG A 27 12.65 7.55 -0.60
CA ARG A 27 13.45 8.31 0.36
C ARG A 27 14.48 7.44 1.07
N LYS A 28 14.09 6.23 1.52
CA LYS A 28 15.01 5.23 2.11
C LYS A 28 16.13 4.88 1.13
N HIS A 29 15.81 4.65 -0.14
CA HIS A 29 16.80 4.38 -1.20
C HIS A 29 17.85 5.49 -1.30
N TRP A 30 17.40 6.74 -1.29
CA TRP A 30 18.28 7.91 -1.37
C TRP A 30 19.20 8.02 -0.15
N LEU A 31 18.69 7.74 1.06
CA LEU A 31 19.48 7.71 2.29
C LEU A 31 20.51 6.58 2.27
N LEU A 32 20.11 5.37 1.88
CA LEU A 32 21.01 4.21 1.74
C LEU A 32 22.15 4.50 0.75
N LYS A 33 21.85 5.10 -0.41
CA LYS A 33 22.88 5.51 -1.38
C LYS A 33 23.90 6.49 -0.80
N LYS A 34 23.47 7.33 0.14
CA LYS A 34 24.32 8.29 0.84
C LYS A 34 24.99 7.72 2.09
N LYS A 35 24.70 6.47 2.45
CA LYS A 35 25.10 5.85 3.73
C LYS A 35 24.65 6.66 4.93
N ASP A 36 23.47 7.27 4.81
CA ASP A 36 22.84 8.09 5.84
C ASP A 36 21.89 7.24 6.69
N ASP A 37 21.45 7.78 7.83
CA ASP A 37 20.55 7.08 8.75
C ASP A 37 19.17 6.83 8.13
N THR A 38 18.68 5.59 8.24
CA THR A 38 17.36 5.17 7.76
C THR A 38 16.36 4.90 8.88
N SER A 39 16.74 5.08 10.15
CA SER A 39 15.91 4.72 11.31
C SER A 39 14.51 5.35 11.26
N GLU A 40 14.40 6.64 10.92
CA GLU A 40 13.11 7.33 10.78
C GLU A 40 12.24 6.71 9.67
N THR A 41 12.87 6.30 8.56
CA THR A 41 12.13 5.67 7.45
C THR A 41 11.65 4.26 7.80
N GLU A 42 12.38 3.53 8.63
CA GLU A 42 11.99 2.18 9.07
C GLU A 42 10.85 2.20 10.08
N GLU A 43 10.84 3.19 10.97
CA GLU A 43 9.73 3.38 11.90
C GLU A 43 8.43 3.74 11.15
N LYS A 44 8.49 4.72 10.24
CA LYS A 44 7.36 5.09 9.40
C LYS A 44 6.87 3.95 8.51
N GLU A 45 7.78 3.14 7.98
CA GLU A 45 7.45 1.97 7.17
C GLU A 45 6.59 1.00 7.99
N ARG A 46 7.01 0.72 9.23
CA ARG A 46 6.26 -0.14 10.15
C ARG A 46 4.86 0.40 10.40
N GLU A 47 4.74 1.69 10.74
CA GLU A 47 3.45 2.31 11.00
C GLU A 47 2.49 2.21 9.81
N ILE A 48 2.97 2.45 8.59
CA ILE A 48 2.12 2.38 7.40
C ILE A 48 1.71 0.92 7.13
N ARG A 49 2.64 -0.04 7.24
CA ARG A 49 2.32 -1.46 7.09
C ARG A 49 1.28 -1.92 8.11
N ASP A 50 1.35 -1.44 9.36
CA ASP A 50 0.36 -1.75 10.39
C ASP A 50 -1.02 -1.18 10.04
N LYS A 51 -1.09 0.04 9.49
CA LYS A 51 -2.35 0.63 9.00
C LYS A 51 -2.94 -0.18 7.85
N ILE A 52 -2.11 -0.60 6.89
CA ILE A 52 -2.55 -1.46 5.78
C ILE A 52 -3.10 -2.79 6.31
N ALA A 53 -2.40 -3.42 7.25
CA ALA A 53 -2.84 -4.67 7.87
C ALA A 53 -4.18 -4.51 8.61
N LYS A 54 -4.40 -3.37 9.28
CA LYS A 54 -5.68 -3.05 9.91
C LYS A 54 -6.80 -2.91 8.90
N ILE A 55 -6.57 -2.26 7.76
CA ILE A 55 -7.56 -2.15 6.68
C ILE A 55 -7.89 -3.53 6.10
N ASP A 56 -6.88 -4.36 5.83
CA ASP A 56 -7.11 -5.72 5.31
C ASP A 56 -7.90 -6.58 6.31
N LEU A 57 -7.64 -6.45 7.62
CA LEU A 57 -8.40 -7.13 8.66
C LEU A 57 -9.86 -6.68 8.68
N GLU A 58 -10.10 -5.37 8.63
CA GLU A 58 -11.44 -4.78 8.62
C GLU A 58 -12.23 -5.17 7.36
N LEU A 59 -11.59 -5.17 6.19
CA LEU A 59 -12.18 -5.65 4.94
C LEU A 59 -12.56 -7.12 5.03
N ASN A 60 -11.68 -7.96 5.58
CA ASN A 60 -11.91 -9.41 5.67
C ASN A 60 -12.96 -9.78 6.75
N VAL A 61 -12.90 -9.16 7.92
CA VAL A 61 -13.74 -9.51 9.08
C VAL A 61 -15.10 -8.82 9.01
N ASN A 62 -15.11 -7.50 8.84
CA ASN A 62 -16.34 -6.70 8.96
C ASN A 62 -17.06 -6.55 7.61
N LYS A 63 -16.31 -6.43 6.51
CA LYS A 63 -16.91 -6.35 5.16
C LYS A 63 -17.03 -7.70 4.47
N LYS A 64 -16.44 -8.77 5.04
CA LYS A 64 -16.40 -10.11 4.43
C LYS A 64 -15.85 -10.11 3.00
N VAL A 65 -15.06 -9.10 2.65
CA VAL A 65 -14.41 -8.95 1.35
C VAL A 65 -13.10 -9.72 1.41
N LYS A 66 -13.09 -10.92 0.83
CA LYS A 66 -11.86 -11.71 0.72
C LYS A 66 -11.00 -11.16 -0.41
N ARG A 67 -9.74 -11.61 -0.49
CA ARG A 67 -8.80 -11.23 -1.57
C ARG A 67 -9.38 -11.34 -2.98
N PRO A 68 -10.09 -12.42 -3.37
CA PRO A 68 -10.68 -12.53 -4.71
C PRO A 68 -11.77 -11.47 -4.95
N ASP A 69 -12.59 -11.19 -3.93
CA ASP A 69 -13.66 -10.20 -4.00
C ASP A 69 -13.11 -8.79 -4.11
N LYS A 70 -12.01 -8.49 -3.40
CA LYS A 70 -11.30 -7.21 -3.50
C LYS A 70 -10.77 -6.95 -4.91
N LEU A 71 -10.15 -7.95 -5.53
CA LEU A 71 -9.68 -7.83 -6.91
C LEU A 71 -10.84 -7.62 -7.88
N ARG A 72 -11.96 -8.32 -7.66
CA ARG A 72 -13.16 -8.14 -8.44
C ARG A 72 -13.71 -6.71 -8.31
N LEU A 73 -13.84 -6.20 -7.07
CA LEU A 73 -14.28 -4.83 -6.79
C LEU A 73 -13.39 -3.77 -7.44
N ILE A 74 -12.07 -3.98 -7.46
CA ILE A 74 -11.13 -3.08 -8.14
C ILE A 74 -11.33 -3.13 -9.66
N MET A 75 -11.57 -4.31 -10.24
CA MET A 75 -11.70 -4.48 -11.69
C MET A 75 -13.07 -4.07 -12.25
N GLU A 76 -14.13 -4.23 -11.47
CA GLU A 76 -15.51 -3.87 -11.84
C GLU A 76 -15.81 -2.39 -11.60
N ASN A 77 -14.87 -1.64 -11.00
CA ASN A 77 -15.04 -0.23 -10.70
C ASN A 77 -14.26 0.66 -11.70
N ASP A 78 -14.91 1.71 -12.19
CA ASP A 78 -14.33 2.68 -13.13
C ASP A 78 -13.41 3.73 -12.46
N SER A 79 -13.13 3.60 -11.16
CA SER A 79 -12.23 4.51 -10.43
C SER A 79 -10.82 4.43 -11.00
N GLU A 80 -10.39 5.50 -11.68
CA GLU A 80 -9.02 5.67 -12.19
C GLU A 80 -7.98 5.49 -11.08
N LYS A 81 -8.34 5.89 -9.85
CA LYS A 81 -7.51 5.70 -8.65
C LYS A 81 -7.31 4.21 -8.39
N LEU A 82 -8.38 3.42 -8.30
CA LEU A 82 -8.27 1.98 -8.05
C LEU A 82 -7.53 1.21 -9.16
N GLN A 83 -7.53 1.71 -10.40
CA GLN A 83 -6.72 1.14 -11.47
C GLN A 83 -5.20 1.29 -11.21
N GLN A 84 -4.76 2.25 -10.39
CA GLN A 84 -3.36 2.42 -9.99
C GLN A 84 -2.87 1.37 -8.97
N PHE A 85 -3.76 0.53 -8.43
CA PHE A 85 -3.40 -0.44 -7.40
C PHE A 85 -2.29 -1.40 -7.83
N LYS A 86 -2.39 -1.96 -9.05
CA LYS A 86 -1.35 -2.85 -9.58
C LYS A 86 -0.03 -2.12 -9.89
N PRO A 87 -0.02 -0.98 -10.61
CA PRO A 87 1.18 -0.17 -10.81
C PRO A 87 1.91 0.18 -9.52
N VAL A 88 1.21 0.70 -8.51
CA VAL A 88 1.80 1.13 -7.24
C VAL A 88 2.45 -0.05 -6.50
N LEU A 89 1.78 -1.20 -6.43
CA LEU A 89 2.35 -2.40 -5.80
C LEU A 89 3.60 -2.91 -6.53
N LYS A 90 3.63 -2.82 -7.86
CA LYS A 90 4.80 -3.18 -8.65
C LYS A 90 5.97 -2.24 -8.35
N GLU A 91 5.71 -0.94 -8.34
CA GLU A 91 6.73 0.07 -8.04
C GLU A 91 7.29 -0.11 -6.62
N LEU A 92 6.42 -0.36 -5.64
CA LEU A 92 6.83 -0.66 -4.27
C LEU A 92 7.78 -1.87 -4.22
N TYR A 93 7.41 -2.97 -4.87
CA TYR A 93 8.25 -4.18 -4.93
C TYR A 93 9.61 -3.91 -5.59
N ASP A 94 9.63 -3.17 -6.69
CA ASP A 94 10.87 -2.82 -7.39
C ASP A 94 11.78 -1.91 -6.53
N LEU A 95 11.22 -1.00 -5.75
CA LEU A 95 11.97 -0.15 -4.81
C LEU A 95 12.49 -0.93 -3.60
N GLU A 96 11.66 -1.80 -3.01
CA GLU A 96 12.09 -2.67 -1.91
C GLU A 96 13.29 -3.53 -2.32
N LYS A 97 13.24 -4.11 -3.52
CA LYS A 97 14.35 -4.89 -4.07
C LYS A 97 15.62 -4.03 -4.21
N LYS A 98 15.50 -2.82 -4.77
CA LYS A 98 16.64 -1.89 -4.91
C LYS A 98 17.23 -1.48 -3.55
N ASN A 99 16.39 -1.30 -2.53
CA ASN A 99 16.85 -0.97 -1.19
C ASN A 99 17.61 -2.15 -0.55
N GLN A 100 17.13 -3.38 -0.74
CA GLN A 100 17.81 -4.59 -0.26
C GLN A 100 19.20 -4.78 -0.88
N GLU A 101 19.39 -4.37 -2.13
CA GLU A 101 20.70 -4.42 -2.81
C GLU A 101 21.72 -3.42 -2.24
N LEU A 102 21.30 -2.45 -1.42
CA LEU A 102 22.15 -1.41 -0.82
C LEU A 102 22.44 -1.61 0.68
N ILE A 103 21.80 -2.59 1.32
CA ILE A 103 22.00 -2.98 2.72
C ILE A 103 23.07 -4.06 2.78
#